data_AF-A0A969GJ75-F1
#
_entry.id   AF-A0A969GJ75-F1
#
_cell.length_a   1.000
_cell.length_b   1.000
_cell.length_c   1.000
_cell.angle_alpha   90.00
_cell.angle_beta   90.00
_cell.angle_gamma   90.00
#
_symmetry.space_group_name_H-M   'P 1'
#
loop_
_entity.id
_entity.type
_entity.pdbx_description
1 polymer ?
#
loop_
_entity_poly.entity_id
_entity_poly.type
_entity_poly.pdbx_seq_one_letter_code
_entity_poly.pdbx_strand_id
1 'polypeptide(L)' 'MQTQRFTHARLGALIALLFLLTACTVPAAPPAPPAASDPDAPLTVVATYSILGDLVANVGGEHVDVVTLVGPDGERPHL' A
#
# COMPACT_ATOMS: atom_id res chain seq x y z
N MET A 1 46.45 -31.42 9.59
CA MET A 1 45.81 -30.34 8.78
C MET A 1 44.35 -30.63 8.35
N GLN A 2 43.78 -31.82 8.60
CA GLN A 2 42.40 -32.18 8.22
C GLN A 2 41.31 -31.78 9.24
N THR A 3 41.67 -31.64 10.52
CA THR A 3 40.72 -31.42 11.64
C THR A 3 40.07 -30.02 11.64
N GLN A 4 40.77 -28.98 11.16
CA GLN A 4 40.24 -27.61 11.15
C GLN A 4 39.16 -27.37 10.08
N ARG A 5 39.25 -28.05 8.93
CA ARG A 5 38.28 -27.91 7.83
C ARG A 5 36.88 -28.43 8.22
N PHE A 6 36.83 -29.49 9.04
CA PHE A 6 35.58 -30.02 9.58
C PHE A 6 34.96 -29.10 10.63
N THR A 7 35.76 -28.45 11.47
CA THR A 7 35.26 -27.50 12.48
C THR A 7 34.65 -26.26 11.84
N HIS A 8 35.25 -25.71 10.77
CA HIS A 8 34.67 -24.58 10.02
C HIS A 8 33.36 -24.94 9.31
N ALA A 9 33.26 -26.15 8.74
CA ALA A 9 32.02 -26.62 8.11
C ALA A 9 30.87 -26.82 9.13
N ARG A 10 31.18 -27.36 10.32
CA ARG A 10 30.21 -27.50 11.42
C ARG A 10 29.79 -26.16 12.02
N LEU A 11 30.73 -25.22 12.15
CA LEU A 11 30.46 -23.86 12.62
C LEU A 11 29.57 -23.09 11.64
N GLY A 12 29.82 -23.20 10.33
CA GLY A 12 28.98 -22.60 9.30
C GLY A 12 27.55 -23.16 9.31
N ALA A 13 27.39 -24.48 9.49
CA ALA A 13 26.08 -25.12 9.60
C ALA A 13 25.29 -24.65 10.84
N LEU A 14 25.96 -24.47 11.99
CA LEU A 14 25.33 -23.97 13.21
C LEU A 14 24.90 -22.51 13.08
N ILE A 15 25.70 -21.65 12.44
CA ILE A 15 25.35 -20.25 12.19
C ILE A 15 24.15 -20.16 11.24
N ALA A 16 24.14 -20.95 10.16
CA ALA A 16 23.01 -21.00 9.23
C ALA A 16 21.71 -21.49 9.91
N LEU A 17 21.82 -22.50 10.78
CA LEU A 17 20.68 -23.01 11.55
C LEU A 17 20.16 -21.96 12.54
N LEU A 18 21.04 -21.25 13.24
CA LEU A 18 20.66 -20.17 14.15
C LEU A 18 19.91 -19.05 13.40
N PHE A 19 20.40 -18.67 12.22
CA PHE A 19 19.79 -17.66 11.36
C PHE A 19 18.39 -18.08 10.87
N LEU A 20 18.24 -19.36 10.52
CA LEU A 20 16.98 -19.93 10.06
C LEU A 20 15.94 -20.01 11.20
N LEU A 21 16.38 -20.37 12.42
CA LEU A 21 15.50 -20.40 13.60
C LEU A 21 15.02 -19.00 14.00
N THR A 22 15.87 -17.98 13.90
CA THR A 22 15.46 -16.58 14.16
C THR A 22 14.46 -16.04 13.13
N ALA A 23 14.46 -16.56 11.90
CA ALA A 23 13.50 -16.15 10.87
C ALA A 23 12.09 -16.72 11.08
N CYS A 24 11.96 -17.85 11.81
CA CYS A 24 10.67 -18.52 12.01
C CYS A 24 9.79 -17.91 13.11
N THR A 25 10.28 -16.94 13.89
CA THR A 25 9.53 -16.41 15.05
C THR A 25 8.75 -15.13 14.74
N VAL A 26 8.62 -14.70 13.47
CA VAL A 26 7.81 -13.52 13.13
C VAL A 26 6.33 -13.93 13.12
N PRO A 27 5.50 -13.54 14.11
CA PRO A 27 4.08 -13.80 14.03
C PRO A 27 3.51 -13.00 12.86
N ALA A 28 2.76 -13.67 11.98
CA ALA A 28 1.98 -12.97 10.96
C ALA A 28 1.00 -12.03 11.68
N ALA A 29 1.15 -10.72 11.46
CA ALA A 29 0.24 -9.75 12.02
C ALA A 29 -1.19 -10.06 11.55
N PRO A 30 -2.19 -10.08 12.46
CA PRO A 30 -3.57 -10.27 12.03
C PRO A 30 -3.97 -9.14 11.07
N PRO A 31 -4.81 -9.43 10.06
CA PRO A 31 -5.33 -8.39 9.19
C PRO A 31 -6.05 -7.35 10.05
N ALA A 32 -5.67 -6.08 9.88
CA ALA A 32 -6.34 -4.99 10.56
C ALA A 32 -7.83 -5.00 10.19
N PRO A 33 -8.74 -4.74 11.15
CA PRO A 33 -10.15 -4.56 10.82
C PRO A 33 -10.27 -3.40 9.81
N PRO A 34 -11.24 -3.47 8.88
CA PRO A 34 -11.50 -2.35 7.99
C PRO A 34 -11.78 -1.11 8.85
N ALA A 35 -11.14 0.01 8.52
CA ALA A 35 -11.45 1.28 9.16
C ALA A 35 -12.94 1.56 8.99
N ALA A 36 -13.62 1.91 10.08
CA ALA A 36 -15.02 2.29 10.02
C ALA A 36 -15.14 3.59 9.23
N SER A 37 -15.91 3.57 8.14
CA SER A 37 -16.23 4.78 7.38
C SER A 37 -17.27 5.60 8.16
N ASP A 38 -17.02 6.90 8.29
CA ASP A 38 -18.00 7.84 8.82
C ASP A 38 -19.13 8.00 7.78
N PRO A 39 -20.39 7.64 8.11
CA PRO A 39 -21.50 7.70 7.16
C PRO A 39 -21.87 9.13 6.77
N ASP A 40 -21.49 10.12 7.58
CA ASP A 40 -21.73 11.54 7.30
C ASP A 40 -20.52 12.21 6.62
N ALA A 41 -19.39 11.51 6.44
CA ALA A 41 -18.26 12.05 5.70
C ALA A 41 -18.57 12.11 4.19
N PRO A 42 -18.16 13.20 3.50
CA PRO A 42 -18.35 13.32 2.07
C PRO A 42 -17.60 12.21 1.32
N LEU A 43 -18.23 11.68 0.28
CA LEU A 43 -17.66 10.64 -0.56
C LEU A 43 -16.54 11.24 -1.44
N THR A 44 -15.33 10.72 -1.32
CA THR A 44 -14.23 11.09 -2.21
C THR A 44 -14.47 10.54 -3.62
N VAL A 45 -14.57 11.43 -4.61
CA VAL A 45 -14.77 11.10 -6.01
C VAL A 45 -13.61 11.62 -6.85
N VAL A 46 -13.00 10.75 -7.64
CA VAL A 46 -11.93 11.14 -8.57
C VAL A 46 -12.51 11.23 -9.98
N ALA A 47 -12.46 12.42 -10.57
CA ALA A 47 -12.87 12.67 -11.95
C ALA A 47 -11.65 12.84 -12.86
N THR A 48 -11.72 12.30 -14.07
CA THR A 48 -10.60 12.38 -15.02
C THR A 48 -10.35 13.82 -15.48
N TYR A 49 -11.40 14.56 -15.82
CA TYR A 49 -11.34 15.93 -16.35
C TYR A 49 -12.24 16.88 -15.58
N SER A 50 -11.88 18.16 -15.51
CA SER A 50 -12.62 19.15 -14.72
C SER A 50 -14.09 19.33 -15.11
N ILE A 51 -14.47 19.23 -16.39
CA ILE A 51 -15.89 19.28 -16.80
C ILE A 51 -16.72 18.18 -16.13
N LEU A 52 -16.16 16.98 -16.00
CA LEU A 52 -16.85 15.89 -15.28
C LEU A 52 -16.82 16.15 -13.77
N GLY A 53 -15.75 16.75 -13.25
CA GLY A 53 -15.66 17.19 -11.87
C GLY A 53 -16.76 18.19 -11.50
N ASP A 54 -16.98 19.20 -12.35
CA ASP A 54 -18.01 20.23 -12.14
C ASP A 54 -19.42 19.63 -12.15
N LEU A 55 -19.69 18.67 -13.06
CA LEU A 55 -20.96 17.95 -13.09
C LEU A 55 -21.19 17.17 -11.80
N VAL A 56 -20.17 16.44 -11.33
CA VAL A 56 -20.25 15.64 -10.10
C VAL A 56 -20.45 16.53 -8.88
N ALA A 57 -19.73 17.66 -8.79
CA ALA A 57 -19.90 18.62 -7.69
C ALA A 57 -21.32 19.21 -7.65
N ASN A 58 -21.89 19.55 -8.82
CA ASN A 58 -23.27 20.04 -8.90
C ASN A 58 -24.31 19.01 -8.47
N VAL A 59 -24.09 17.72 -8.79
CA VAL A 59 -25.03 16.64 -8.42
C VAL A 59 -24.87 16.21 -6.97
N GLY A 60 -23.64 16.08 -6.49
CA GLY A 60 -23.35 15.58 -5.14
C GLY A 60 -23.43 16.64 -4.05
N GLY A 61 -23.26 17.92 -4.38
CA GLY A 61 -23.28 19.02 -3.42
C GLY A 61 -22.31 18.79 -2.27
N GLU A 62 -22.78 18.96 -1.04
CA GLU A 62 -21.99 18.79 0.19
C GLU A 62 -21.64 17.32 0.52
N HIS A 63 -22.23 16.34 -0.16
CA HIS A 63 -22.03 14.91 0.10
C HIS A 63 -20.81 14.33 -0.63
N VAL A 64 -20.12 15.13 -1.46
CA VAL A 64 -18.99 14.66 -2.26
C VAL A 64 -17.78 15.59 -2.12
N ASP A 65 -16.60 14.99 -2.11
CA ASP A 65 -15.32 15.67 -2.22
C ASP A 65 -14.68 15.28 -3.56
N VAL A 66 -14.66 16.22 -4.51
CA VAL A 66 -14.27 15.93 -5.91
C VAL A 66 -12.83 16.33 -6.16
N VAL A 67 -12.01 15.35 -6.55
CA VAL A 67 -10.63 15.56 -7.01
C VAL A 67 -10.57 15.35 -8.52
N THR A 68 -9.92 16.25 -9.25
CA THR A 68 -9.74 16.11 -10.71
C THR A 68 -8.30 15.72 -11.04
N LEU A 69 -8.13 14.73 -11.91
CA LEU A 69 -6.80 14.27 -12.35
C LEU A 69 -6.18 15.23 -13.37
N VAL A 70 -7.01 15.78 -14.24
CA VAL A 70 -6.65 16.79 -15.23
C VAL A 70 -7.42 18.05 -14.91
N GLY A 71 -6.68 19.11 -14.58
CA GLY A 71 -7.23 20.41 -14.19
C GLY A 71 -7.93 21.15 -15.35
N PRO A 72 -8.53 22.31 -15.07
CA PRO A 72 -9.36 23.05 -16.03
C PRO A 72 -8.57 23.51 -17.26
N ASP A 73 -7.27 23.73 -17.11
CA ASP A 73 -6.34 24.08 -18.18
C ASP A 73 -5.68 22.85 -18.83
N GLY A 74 -6.01 21.65 -18.38
CA GLY A 74 -5.40 20.40 -18.82
C GLY A 74 -5.76 20.10 -20.27
N GLU A 75 -4.81 20.38 -21.14
CA GLU A 75 -4.99 20.33 -22.58
C GLU A 75 -5.41 18.94 -23.06
N ARG A 76 -6.48 18.94 -23.88
CA ARG A 76 -7.00 17.87 -24.76
C ARG A 76 -6.77 16.42 -24.28
N PRO A 77 -7.82 15.74 -23.78
CA PRO A 77 -7.86 14.33 -23.37
C PRO A 77 -7.16 13.30 -24.28
N HIS A 78 -7.01 13.62 -25.57
CA HIS A 78 -6.65 12.67 -26.61
C HIS A 78 -5.57 13.19 -27.57
N LEU A 79 -5.02 14.41 -27.40
CA LEU A 79 -4.14 15.07 -28.38
C LEU A 79 -3.08 16.01 -27.78
#